data_AF-A0A0P9PR63-F1
#
_entry.id   AF-A0A0P9PR63-F1
#
_cell.length_a   1.000
_cell.length_b   1.000
_cell.length_c   1.000
_cell.angle_alpha   90.00
_cell.angle_beta   90.00
_cell.angle_gamma   90.00
#
_symmetry.space_group_name_H-M   'P 1'
#
loop_
_entity.id
_entity.type
_entity.pdbx_description
1 polymer ?
#
loop_
_entity_poly.entity_id
_entity_poly.type
_entity_poly.pdbx_seq_one_letter_code
_entity_poly.pdbx_strand_id
1 'polypeptide(L)'
;MYAVYHGPRGLTQIARRVHQLTAILAEGLSTLGLKAEQAFFFDSLTLNTGSRTAALHAAARARHINLREIDDQHLGLSLDETTSQSAVETLWEIFASDAQNLPDFTALAASVPSRLPAALLRQSAILSHPVFNRYHSETELMRYLRKLADKDLALDRTMIPLGSCTMKLNAASEMIPVTWAEFGNLHPFAPAEQSAGYQQLTDELEAMLCAATGYDAISLQPNAGSQGEYAGLLAIRAYHQSRGDEHRDICLIPSSAHGTNPATANMAGMRVVVSACDARGNVDIEDLRAKAVQHRDQLAAIMITYPSTHGVFEEGIREICGIVHDNGGQVYIDGANMNAMVGLCAPGKFGGDVSHLNLHKTFCIPHGGGGPGVGPIGVKSHLAPFMPGHARMERKEGAVCAAPFGSASILPITWMYIRMMGGEGLKRASQLAILNANYISRRLEEHYPVLYTGTNGLVAHECILDLRPIKDSSGISVDDVAKRLIDFGFHAPTMSFPVAGTLMIEPTESESREELDRFCDAMIKIREEIRAVENGTLDKDDNPLKNAPHTAAEIVGQWSHPYSREQAVYPVDSLIENKYWPPVGRVDNVFGDRNLVCACPSIESYQEA
;
A
#
# COMPACT_ATOMS: atom_id res chain seq x y z
N MET A 1 -15.64 -3.99 -8.22
CA MET A 1 -16.61 -5.12 -8.27
C MET A 1 -18.03 -4.72 -7.89
N TYR A 2 -18.25 -3.93 -6.83
CA TYR A 2 -19.59 -3.40 -6.47
C TYR A 2 -20.37 -2.82 -7.67
N ALA A 3 -19.75 -1.92 -8.45
CA ALA A 3 -20.37 -1.36 -9.65
C ALA A 3 -20.63 -2.37 -10.79
N VAL A 4 -19.84 -3.44 -10.87
CA VAL A 4 -20.05 -4.53 -11.86
C VAL A 4 -21.30 -5.33 -11.50
N TYR A 5 -21.49 -5.63 -10.21
CA TYR A 5 -22.60 -6.42 -9.71
C TYR A 5 -23.93 -5.68 -9.79
N HIS A 6 -23.98 -4.42 -9.33
CA HIS A 6 -25.20 -3.62 -9.36
C HIS A 6 -25.51 -3.04 -10.75
N GLY A 7 -24.48 -2.78 -11.54
CA GLY A 7 -24.61 -2.11 -12.84
C GLY A 7 -25.26 -0.71 -12.75
N PRO A 8 -25.55 -0.07 -13.89
CA PRO A 8 -26.14 1.27 -13.91
C PRO A 8 -27.51 1.33 -13.24
N ARG A 9 -28.34 0.28 -13.40
CA ARG A 9 -29.70 0.21 -12.85
C ARG A 9 -29.69 0.08 -11.32
N GLY A 10 -28.91 -0.85 -10.77
CA GLY A 10 -28.83 -1.07 -9.32
C GLY A 10 -28.25 0.14 -8.59
N LEU A 11 -27.17 0.74 -9.09
CA LEU A 11 -26.60 1.95 -8.50
C LEU A 11 -27.58 3.14 -8.55
N THR A 12 -28.32 3.29 -9.65
CA THR A 12 -29.37 4.32 -9.77
C THR A 12 -30.49 4.07 -8.75
N GLN A 13 -30.90 2.81 -8.55
CA GLN A 13 -31.92 2.45 -7.57
C GLN A 13 -31.47 2.74 -6.14
N ILE A 14 -30.24 2.39 -5.79
CA ILE A 14 -29.63 2.67 -4.48
C ILE A 14 -29.59 4.18 -4.24
N ALA A 15 -29.02 4.95 -5.18
CA ALA A 15 -28.93 6.40 -5.07
C ALA A 15 -30.31 7.08 -4.96
N ARG A 16 -31.29 6.65 -5.76
CA ARG A 16 -32.66 7.18 -5.69
C ARG A 16 -33.34 6.83 -4.38
N ARG A 17 -33.12 5.63 -3.85
CA ARG A 17 -33.69 5.19 -2.57
C ARG A 17 -33.13 6.03 -1.42
N VAL A 18 -31.81 6.20 -1.33
CA VAL A 18 -31.17 7.05 -0.31
C VAL A 18 -31.68 8.48 -0.40
N HIS A 19 -31.74 9.05 -1.62
CA HIS A 19 -32.29 10.39 -1.82
C HIS A 19 -33.76 10.51 -1.39
N GLN A 20 -34.61 9.55 -1.78
CA GLN A 20 -36.03 9.58 -1.45
C GLN A 20 -36.25 9.45 0.06
N LEU A 21 -35.51 8.58 0.75
CA LEU A 21 -35.56 8.49 2.21
C LEU A 21 -35.16 9.81 2.87
N THR A 22 -34.14 10.48 2.33
CA THR A 22 -33.70 11.79 2.83
C THR A 22 -34.74 12.88 2.59
N ALA A 23 -35.41 12.88 1.43
CA ALA A 23 -36.49 13.81 1.13
C ALA A 23 -37.71 13.57 2.04
N ILE A 24 -38.07 12.31 2.28
CA ILE A 24 -39.13 11.92 3.22
C ILE A 24 -38.78 12.40 4.63
N LEU A 25 -37.56 12.10 5.11
CA LEU A 25 -37.06 12.56 6.40
C LEU A 25 -37.20 14.08 6.53
N ALA A 26 -36.71 14.84 5.54
CA ALA A 26 -36.76 16.29 5.54
C ALA A 26 -38.20 16.84 5.57
N GLU A 27 -39.14 16.23 4.83
CA GLU A 27 -40.54 16.66 4.86
C GLU A 27 -41.19 16.35 6.21
N GLY A 28 -40.95 15.17 6.78
CA GLY A 28 -41.44 14.82 8.11
C GLY A 28 -40.83 15.67 9.23
N LEU A 29 -39.57 16.09 9.10
CA LEU A 29 -38.98 17.06 10.02
C LEU A 29 -39.66 18.44 9.88
N SER A 30 -39.99 18.85 8.65
CA SER A 30 -40.70 20.09 8.38
C SER A 30 -42.10 20.11 9.02
N THR A 31 -42.83 18.99 9.02
CA THR A 31 -44.14 18.89 9.72
C THR A 31 -43.99 18.94 11.25
N LEU A 32 -42.84 18.53 11.77
CA LEU A 32 -42.46 18.69 13.18
C LEU A 32 -41.93 20.08 13.53
N GLY A 33 -41.82 20.99 12.54
CA GLY A 33 -41.39 22.38 12.72
C GLY A 33 -39.88 22.61 12.54
N LEU A 34 -39.13 21.62 12.05
CA LEU A 34 -37.69 21.71 11.79
C LEU A 34 -37.43 21.62 10.29
N LYS A 35 -36.99 22.71 9.68
CA LYS A 35 -36.67 22.76 8.25
C LYS A 35 -35.19 22.57 8.03
N ALA A 36 -34.83 21.82 6.99
CA ALA A 36 -33.47 21.81 6.48
C ALA A 36 -33.10 23.22 5.98
N GLU A 37 -31.87 23.65 6.27
CA GLU A 37 -31.38 24.95 5.80
C GLU A 37 -31.19 24.97 4.28
N GLN A 38 -30.79 23.84 3.71
CA GLN A 38 -30.62 23.70 2.28
C GLN A 38 -31.95 23.40 1.59
N ALA A 39 -32.22 24.12 0.49
CA ALA A 39 -33.37 23.83 -0.38
C ALA A 39 -33.18 22.54 -1.22
N PHE A 40 -31.92 22.19 -1.51
CA PHE A 40 -31.55 21.08 -2.38
C PHE A 40 -30.47 20.23 -1.72
N PHE A 41 -30.60 18.91 -1.79
CA PHE A 41 -29.69 17.95 -1.16
C PHE A 41 -29.81 16.57 -1.81
N PHE A 42 -28.77 15.74 -1.62
CA PHE A 42 -28.81 14.33 -1.99
C PHE A 42 -29.22 13.47 -0.80
N ASP A 43 -28.31 13.28 0.16
CA ASP A 43 -28.44 12.37 1.31
C ASP A 43 -28.25 13.04 2.68
N SER A 44 -27.88 14.33 2.68
CA SER A 44 -27.40 15.04 3.86
C SER A 44 -28.16 16.33 4.11
N LEU A 45 -28.52 16.59 5.37
CA LEU A 45 -29.28 17.74 5.85
C LEU A 45 -28.48 18.49 6.93
N THR A 46 -28.58 19.81 6.94
CA THR A 46 -28.25 20.65 8.10
C THR A 46 -29.53 21.23 8.69
N LEU A 47 -29.67 21.08 10.00
CA LEU A 47 -30.82 21.59 10.75
C LEU A 47 -30.34 22.64 11.75
N ASN A 48 -31.00 23.80 11.75
CA ASN A 48 -30.89 24.75 12.86
C ASN A 48 -31.83 24.31 13.99
N THR A 49 -31.24 23.82 15.07
CA THR A 49 -31.95 23.33 16.25
C THR A 49 -31.81 24.25 17.46
N GLY A 50 -31.06 25.35 17.32
CA GLY A 50 -30.90 26.38 18.34
C GLY A 50 -30.45 25.81 19.69
N SER A 51 -31.13 26.18 20.77
CA SER A 51 -30.79 25.68 22.11
C SER A 51 -31.10 24.19 22.34
N ARG A 52 -31.79 23.51 21.42
CA ARG A 52 -32.12 22.08 21.52
C ARG A 52 -30.98 21.17 21.02
N THR A 53 -29.99 21.71 20.32
CA THR A 53 -28.92 20.94 19.64
C THR A 53 -28.27 19.90 20.55
N ALA A 54 -27.78 20.31 21.72
CA ALA A 54 -27.13 19.41 22.68
C ALA A 54 -28.06 18.30 23.19
N ALA A 55 -29.33 18.63 23.48
CA ALA A 55 -30.32 17.66 23.95
C ALA A 55 -30.68 16.64 22.85
N LEU A 56 -30.76 17.07 21.60
CA LEU A 56 -31.02 16.19 20.45
C LEU A 56 -29.86 15.25 20.18
N HIS A 57 -28.61 15.71 20.28
CA HIS A 57 -27.44 14.82 20.23
C HIS A 57 -27.48 13.78 21.36
N ALA A 58 -27.83 14.17 22.58
CA ALA A 58 -27.98 13.23 23.70
C ALA A 58 -29.11 12.21 23.47
N ALA A 59 -30.25 12.65 22.97
CA ALA A 59 -31.38 11.77 22.64
C ALA A 59 -31.05 10.79 21.50
N ALA A 60 -30.34 11.25 20.46
CA ALA A 60 -29.86 10.39 19.38
C ALA A 60 -28.86 9.34 19.89
N ARG A 61 -27.89 9.75 20.73
CA ARG A 61 -26.94 8.84 21.37
C ARG A 61 -27.62 7.79 22.24
N ALA A 62 -28.69 8.15 22.97
CA ALA A 62 -29.48 7.22 23.76
C ALA A 62 -30.21 6.14 22.91
N ARG A 63 -30.36 6.38 21.60
CA ARG A 63 -30.87 5.41 20.61
C ARG A 63 -29.77 4.82 19.72
N HIS A 64 -28.51 4.95 20.10
CA HIS A 64 -27.35 4.46 19.35
C HIS A 64 -27.22 5.06 17.94
N ILE A 65 -27.61 6.33 17.77
CA ILE A 65 -27.47 7.08 16.53
C ILE A 65 -26.50 8.24 16.76
N ASN A 66 -25.50 8.34 15.88
CA ASN A 66 -24.59 9.49 15.84
C ASN A 66 -25.04 10.49 14.78
N LEU A 67 -25.11 11.75 15.17
CA LEU A 67 -25.35 12.89 14.29
C LEU A 67 -24.08 13.74 14.21
N ARG A 68 -23.90 14.48 13.12
CA ARG A 68 -22.74 15.37 12.96
C ARG A 68 -22.93 16.64 13.78
N GLU A 69 -22.09 16.86 14.77
CA GLU A 69 -21.96 18.15 15.46
C GLU A 69 -21.34 19.18 14.49
N ILE A 70 -22.06 20.25 14.16
CA ILE A 70 -21.58 21.35 13.30
C ILE A 70 -21.13 22.52 14.17
N ASP A 71 -22.04 23.01 15.02
CA ASP A 71 -21.81 24.03 16.05
C ASP A 71 -22.89 23.92 17.15
N ASP A 72 -22.94 24.88 18.08
CA ASP A 72 -23.88 24.86 19.22
C ASP A 72 -25.37 24.99 18.82
N GLN A 73 -25.66 25.39 17.59
CA GLN A 73 -27.02 25.64 17.08
C GLN A 73 -27.40 24.76 15.89
N HIS A 74 -26.43 24.14 15.22
CA HIS A 74 -26.65 23.32 14.03
C HIS A 74 -26.18 21.89 14.23
N LEU A 75 -26.98 20.96 13.69
CA LEU A 75 -26.58 19.56 13.54
C LEU A 75 -26.72 19.10 12.08
N GLY A 76 -25.87 18.17 11.71
CA GLY A 76 -25.87 17.51 10.41
C GLY A 76 -26.35 16.07 10.52
N LEU A 77 -27.04 15.61 9.49
CA LEU A 77 -27.51 14.24 9.38
C LEU A 77 -27.32 13.76 7.95
N SER A 78 -26.73 12.58 7.78
CA SER A 78 -26.52 11.94 6.48
C SER A 78 -27.11 10.54 6.50
N LEU A 79 -27.96 10.21 5.54
CA LEU A 79 -28.47 8.86 5.32
C LEU A 79 -27.60 8.12 4.31
N ASP A 80 -27.69 6.79 4.30
CA ASP A 80 -26.89 5.94 3.41
C ASP A 80 -27.69 4.70 2.94
N GLU A 81 -27.02 3.81 2.21
CA GLU A 81 -27.61 2.60 1.64
C GLU A 81 -28.28 1.70 2.72
N THR A 82 -27.75 1.69 3.94
CA THR A 82 -28.23 0.83 5.03
C THR A 82 -29.49 1.35 5.71
N THR A 83 -29.83 2.62 5.50
CA THR A 83 -30.95 3.28 6.17
C THR A 83 -32.29 2.60 5.82
N SER A 84 -33.11 2.29 6.82
CA SER A 84 -34.45 1.72 6.66
C SER A 84 -35.55 2.76 6.90
N GLN A 85 -36.81 2.41 6.59
CA GLN A 85 -37.97 3.19 7.03
C GLN A 85 -37.99 3.39 8.55
N SER A 86 -37.75 2.32 9.31
CA SER A 86 -37.75 2.38 10.78
C SER A 86 -36.69 3.33 11.33
N ALA A 87 -35.53 3.45 10.67
CA ALA A 87 -34.50 4.42 11.02
C ALA A 87 -35.00 5.86 10.81
N VAL A 88 -35.71 6.15 9.71
CA VAL A 88 -36.31 7.46 9.44
C VAL A 88 -37.38 7.81 10.49
N GLU A 89 -38.24 6.87 10.85
CA GLU A 89 -39.27 7.05 11.88
C GLU A 89 -38.63 7.28 13.27
N THR A 90 -37.58 6.51 13.60
CA THR A 90 -36.80 6.71 14.84
C THR A 90 -36.17 8.10 14.88
N LEU A 91 -35.68 8.61 13.75
CA LEU A 91 -35.17 9.98 13.67
C LEU A 91 -36.29 10.99 13.96
N TRP A 92 -37.46 10.88 13.33
CA TRP A 92 -38.60 11.78 13.65
C TRP A 92 -38.97 11.76 15.13
N GLU A 93 -38.98 10.59 15.76
CA GLU A 93 -39.21 10.46 17.19
C GLU A 93 -38.16 11.18 18.06
N ILE A 94 -36.90 11.29 17.61
CA ILE A 94 -35.86 12.06 18.33
C ILE A 94 -36.19 13.56 18.27
N PHE A 95 -36.68 14.02 17.12
CA PHE A 95 -36.90 15.44 16.84
C PHE A 95 -38.27 15.98 17.28
N ALA A 96 -39.26 15.09 17.42
CA ALA A 96 -40.61 15.43 17.87
C ALA A 96 -40.62 15.93 19.33
N SER A 97 -41.57 16.79 19.65
CA SER A 97 -41.94 17.10 21.05
C SER A 97 -43.02 16.13 21.54
N ASP A 98 -43.11 15.91 22.86
CA ASP A 98 -44.02 14.93 23.48
C ASP A 98 -45.50 15.10 23.10
N ALA A 99 -45.90 16.30 22.64
CA ALA A 99 -47.27 16.64 22.25
C ALA A 99 -47.54 16.54 20.73
N GLN A 100 -46.55 16.21 19.91
CA GLN A 100 -46.69 16.12 18.45
C GLN A 100 -47.00 14.70 17.99
N ASN A 101 -47.91 14.57 17.03
CA ASN A 101 -48.08 13.32 16.28
C ASN A 101 -46.91 13.13 15.34
N LEU A 102 -46.40 11.90 15.25
CA LEU A 102 -45.35 11.56 14.30
C LEU A 102 -45.86 11.63 12.86
N PRO A 103 -45.00 11.95 11.88
CA PRO A 103 -45.37 11.91 10.47
C PRO A 103 -45.73 10.48 10.01
N ASP A 104 -46.66 10.37 9.07
CA ASP A 104 -46.96 9.11 8.39
C ASP A 104 -45.98 8.89 7.23
N PHE A 105 -45.07 7.93 7.40
CA PHE A 105 -44.09 7.59 6.38
C PHE A 105 -44.73 7.20 5.04
N THR A 106 -45.81 6.42 5.06
CA THR A 106 -46.45 5.90 3.83
C THR A 106 -47.08 7.05 3.05
N ALA A 107 -47.75 7.97 3.74
CA ALA A 107 -48.34 9.15 3.13
C ALA A 107 -47.28 10.08 2.52
N LEU A 108 -46.16 10.29 3.23
CA LEU A 108 -45.04 11.10 2.72
C LEU A 108 -44.34 10.42 1.55
N ALA A 109 -44.07 9.11 1.62
CA ALA A 109 -43.42 8.37 0.56
C ALA A 109 -44.19 8.42 -0.77
N ALA A 110 -45.53 8.53 -0.70
CA ALA A 110 -46.38 8.64 -1.88
C ALA A 110 -46.41 10.04 -2.52
N SER A 111 -46.01 11.09 -1.80
CA SER A 111 -46.27 12.48 -2.19
C SER A 111 -45.04 13.40 -2.22
N VAL A 112 -43.96 13.04 -1.51
CA VAL A 112 -42.76 13.88 -1.41
C VAL A 112 -42.04 13.97 -2.75
N PRO A 113 -41.87 15.20 -3.30
CA PRO A 113 -41.13 15.39 -4.54
C PRO A 113 -39.62 15.24 -4.30
N SER A 114 -38.89 14.95 -5.38
CA SER A 114 -37.43 15.00 -5.34
C SER A 114 -36.94 16.40 -4.99
N ARG A 115 -35.86 16.45 -4.19
CA ARG A 115 -35.17 17.68 -3.78
C ARG A 115 -33.91 17.95 -4.61
N LEU A 116 -33.70 17.19 -5.70
CA LEU A 116 -32.62 17.47 -6.65
C LEU A 116 -33.09 18.52 -7.67
N PRO A 117 -32.29 19.56 -7.98
CA PRO A 117 -32.65 20.52 -9.00
C PRO A 117 -32.76 19.85 -10.36
N ALA A 118 -33.85 20.10 -11.10
CA ALA A 118 -34.07 19.52 -12.42
C ALA A 118 -32.90 19.78 -13.39
N ALA A 119 -32.30 20.98 -13.32
CA ALA A 119 -31.15 21.37 -14.14
C ALA A 119 -29.85 20.61 -13.82
N LEU A 120 -29.74 19.98 -12.64
CA LEU A 120 -28.58 19.20 -12.22
C LEU A 120 -28.81 17.68 -12.34
N LEU A 121 -29.99 17.25 -12.80
CA LEU A 121 -30.27 15.84 -13.02
C LEU A 121 -29.43 15.32 -14.19
N ARG A 122 -28.57 14.35 -13.89
CA ARG A 122 -27.76 13.66 -14.89
C ARG A 122 -28.65 13.05 -15.97
N GLN A 123 -28.38 13.41 -17.23
CA GLN A 123 -29.05 12.85 -18.42
C GLN A 123 -28.20 11.81 -19.15
N SER A 124 -26.87 11.81 -18.95
CA SER A 124 -25.96 10.90 -19.61
C SER A 124 -26.03 9.49 -19.04
N ALA A 125 -25.98 8.48 -19.92
CA ALA A 125 -25.85 7.08 -19.52
C ALA A 125 -24.55 6.86 -18.73
N ILE A 126 -24.57 5.86 -17.84
CA ILE A 126 -23.43 5.46 -17.01
C ILE A 126 -23.14 4.00 -17.25
N LEU A 127 -21.87 3.60 -17.10
CA LEU A 127 -21.48 2.18 -17.08
C LEU A 127 -22.03 1.40 -18.29
N SER A 128 -21.98 2.00 -19.48
CA SER A 128 -22.50 1.41 -20.73
C SER A 128 -21.67 0.22 -21.22
N HIS A 129 -20.41 0.10 -20.79
CA HIS A 129 -19.54 -1.00 -21.17
C HIS A 129 -20.15 -2.36 -20.74
N PRO A 130 -20.07 -3.43 -21.56
CA PRO A 130 -20.69 -4.72 -21.25
C PRO A 130 -20.28 -5.33 -19.91
N VAL A 131 -19.08 -5.04 -19.40
CA VAL A 131 -18.62 -5.54 -18.09
C VAL A 131 -19.58 -5.19 -16.95
N PHE A 132 -20.23 -4.02 -16.99
CA PHE A 132 -21.16 -3.57 -15.95
C PHE A 132 -22.60 -4.07 -16.15
N ASN A 133 -22.84 -4.85 -17.21
CA ASN A 133 -24.17 -5.29 -17.64
C ASN A 133 -24.30 -6.82 -17.77
N ARG A 134 -23.26 -7.58 -17.40
CA ARG A 134 -23.18 -9.04 -17.61
C ARG A 134 -23.15 -9.90 -16.35
N TYR A 135 -22.73 -9.36 -15.20
CA TYR A 135 -22.40 -10.16 -14.02
C TYR A 135 -23.29 -9.78 -12.83
N HIS A 136 -24.61 -9.88 -12.99
CA HIS A 136 -25.60 -9.41 -12.00
C HIS A 136 -26.15 -10.54 -11.12
N SER A 137 -26.02 -11.80 -11.53
CA SER A 137 -26.26 -12.93 -10.61
C SER A 137 -25.02 -13.22 -9.78
N GLU A 138 -25.22 -13.71 -8.55
CA GLU A 138 -24.11 -14.08 -7.66
C GLU A 138 -23.21 -15.15 -8.32
N THR A 139 -23.80 -16.14 -8.99
CA THR A 139 -23.04 -17.17 -9.72
C THR A 139 -22.17 -16.58 -10.84
N GLU A 140 -22.69 -15.63 -11.62
CA GLU A 140 -21.91 -14.98 -12.68
C GLU A 140 -20.78 -14.12 -12.11
N LEU A 141 -21.03 -13.38 -11.04
CA LEU A 141 -19.99 -12.59 -10.37
C LEU A 141 -18.90 -13.50 -9.79
N MET A 142 -19.28 -14.60 -9.11
CA MET A 142 -18.31 -15.55 -8.56
C MET A 142 -17.44 -16.18 -9.64
N ARG A 143 -18.03 -16.55 -10.79
CA ARG A 143 -17.26 -17.04 -11.95
C ARG A 143 -16.35 -15.97 -12.53
N TYR A 144 -16.79 -14.72 -12.58
CA TYR A 144 -15.97 -13.62 -13.08
C TYR A 144 -14.79 -13.31 -12.15
N LEU A 145 -15.02 -13.24 -10.84
CA LEU A 145 -13.97 -13.10 -9.83
C LEU A 145 -12.95 -14.23 -9.94
N ARG A 146 -13.41 -15.49 -10.00
CA ARG A 146 -12.51 -16.63 -10.15
C ARG A 146 -11.69 -16.55 -11.44
N LYS A 147 -12.33 -16.22 -12.56
CA LYS A 147 -11.67 -16.05 -13.86
C LYS A 147 -10.57 -14.98 -13.82
N LEU A 148 -10.75 -13.90 -13.06
CA LEU A 148 -9.72 -12.87 -12.90
C LEU A 148 -8.61 -13.36 -11.98
N ALA A 149 -8.95 -13.94 -10.83
CA ALA A 149 -7.96 -14.48 -9.90
C ALA A 149 -7.07 -15.57 -10.53
N ASP A 150 -7.61 -16.40 -11.43
CA ASP A 150 -6.85 -17.43 -12.15
C ASP A 150 -5.77 -16.87 -13.08
N LYS A 151 -5.85 -15.59 -13.45
CA LYS A 151 -4.86 -14.93 -14.31
C LYS A 151 -3.65 -14.41 -13.54
N ASP A 152 -3.75 -14.28 -12.22
CA ASP A 152 -2.75 -13.60 -11.42
C ASP A 152 -1.95 -14.62 -10.62
N LEU A 153 -0.61 -14.53 -10.68
CA LEU A 153 0.26 -15.25 -9.76
C LEU A 153 0.21 -14.54 -8.40
N ALA A 154 -0.10 -15.31 -7.35
CA ALA A 154 -0.18 -14.84 -5.97
C ALA A 154 0.49 -15.84 -5.01
N LEU A 155 0.61 -15.45 -3.73
CA LEU A 155 1.32 -16.22 -2.68
C LEU A 155 0.66 -17.55 -2.32
N ASP A 156 -0.58 -17.80 -2.74
CA ASP A 156 -1.23 -19.11 -2.60
C ASP A 156 -0.72 -20.14 -3.62
N ARG A 157 0.15 -19.74 -4.55
CA ARG A 157 0.71 -20.61 -5.60
C ARG A 157 2.22 -20.81 -5.50
N THR A 158 2.97 -19.74 -5.25
CA THR A 158 4.43 -19.70 -5.44
C THR A 158 5.03 -18.52 -4.68
N MET A 159 6.31 -18.60 -4.33
CA MET A 159 7.07 -17.46 -3.83
C MET A 159 7.08 -16.33 -4.85
N ILE A 160 6.90 -15.10 -4.36
CA ILE A 160 7.06 -13.87 -5.15
C ILE A 160 8.25 -13.11 -4.56
N PRO A 161 9.48 -13.34 -5.04
CA PRO A 161 10.70 -12.87 -4.36
C PRO A 161 11.06 -11.42 -4.73
N LEU A 162 10.09 -10.50 -4.65
CA LEU A 162 10.28 -9.10 -4.95
C LEU A 162 11.14 -8.42 -3.88
N GLY A 163 12.37 -8.06 -4.24
CA GLY A 163 13.24 -7.20 -3.43
C GLY A 163 12.56 -5.91 -2.99
N SER A 164 12.81 -5.48 -1.76
CA SER A 164 12.21 -4.34 -1.08
C SER A 164 10.68 -4.41 -0.91
N CYS A 165 10.05 -5.58 -1.08
CA CYS A 165 8.61 -5.74 -0.92
C CYS A 165 8.21 -6.63 0.26
N THR A 166 9.10 -7.50 0.74
CA THR A 166 8.84 -8.44 1.83
C THR A 166 7.51 -9.19 1.64
N MET A 167 7.43 -10.01 0.59
CA MET A 167 6.26 -10.82 0.25
C MET A 167 6.08 -12.03 1.21
N LYS A 168 5.95 -11.74 2.51
CA LYS A 168 5.80 -12.75 3.58
C LYS A 168 4.36 -13.23 3.71
N LEU A 169 4.14 -14.21 4.59
CA LEU A 169 2.81 -14.71 4.92
C LEU A 169 1.89 -13.58 5.43
N ASN A 170 0.68 -13.52 4.87
CA ASN A 170 -0.46 -12.79 5.45
C ASN A 170 -1.37 -13.83 6.11
N ALA A 171 -1.22 -14.08 7.41
CA ALA A 171 -1.83 -15.26 8.02
C ALA A 171 -3.35 -15.11 8.13
N ALA A 172 -4.09 -16.21 7.94
CA ALA A 172 -5.56 -16.18 8.03
C ALA A 172 -6.04 -15.65 9.39
N SER A 173 -5.36 -16.01 10.49
CA SER A 173 -5.65 -15.51 11.84
C SER A 173 -5.48 -13.99 11.95
N GLU A 174 -4.51 -13.41 11.26
CA GLU A 174 -4.25 -11.96 11.24
C GLU A 174 -5.30 -11.22 10.40
N MET A 175 -5.81 -11.86 9.34
CA MET A 175 -6.78 -11.27 8.41
C MET A 175 -8.23 -11.28 8.92
N ILE A 176 -8.61 -12.28 9.71
CA ILE A 176 -10.00 -12.48 10.19
C ILE A 176 -10.59 -11.21 10.85
N PRO A 177 -9.90 -10.48 11.74
CA PRO A 177 -10.49 -9.35 12.45
C PRO A 177 -10.86 -8.16 11.55
N VAL A 178 -10.26 -8.03 10.36
CA VAL A 178 -10.50 -6.88 9.46
C VAL A 178 -11.98 -6.73 9.09
N THR A 179 -12.70 -7.86 8.97
CA THR A 179 -14.12 -7.89 8.58
C THR A 179 -15.08 -8.10 9.75
N TRP A 180 -14.59 -8.07 11.00
CA TRP A 180 -15.49 -8.00 12.17
C TRP A 180 -16.20 -6.66 12.17
N ALA A 181 -17.49 -6.64 12.52
CA ALA A 181 -18.29 -5.42 12.50
C ALA A 181 -17.71 -4.35 13.45
N GLU A 182 -17.13 -4.78 14.56
CA GLU A 182 -16.49 -3.95 15.58
C GLU A 182 -15.28 -3.16 15.04
N PHE A 183 -14.64 -3.63 13.97
CA PHE A 183 -13.56 -2.92 13.28
C PHE A 183 -14.03 -2.32 11.94
N GLY A 184 -14.71 -3.11 11.11
CA GLY A 184 -15.08 -2.73 9.74
C GLY A 184 -16.23 -1.73 9.62
N ASN A 185 -17.12 -1.63 10.62
CA ASN A 185 -18.35 -0.82 10.53
C ASN A 185 -18.34 0.43 11.43
N LEU A 186 -17.21 0.78 12.03
CA LEU A 186 -17.12 2.00 12.85
C LEU A 186 -16.80 3.22 11.97
N HIS A 187 -17.64 4.26 12.04
CA HIS A 187 -17.36 5.52 11.36
C HIS A 187 -16.11 6.19 11.98
N PRO A 188 -15.15 6.70 11.18
CA PRO A 188 -13.86 7.20 11.69
C PRO A 188 -13.97 8.44 12.60
N PHE A 189 -15.14 9.09 12.63
CA PHE A 189 -15.44 10.23 13.50
C PHE A 189 -16.52 9.93 14.54
N ALA A 190 -16.75 8.66 14.87
CA ALA A 190 -17.57 8.29 16.01
C ALA A 190 -17.02 8.92 17.32
N PRO A 191 -17.87 9.22 18.30
CA PRO A 191 -17.42 9.64 19.63
C PRO A 191 -16.40 8.67 20.23
N ALA A 192 -15.38 9.20 20.91
CA ALA A 192 -14.22 8.43 21.37
C ALA A 192 -14.59 7.28 22.32
N GLU A 193 -15.66 7.45 23.11
CA GLU A 193 -16.18 6.43 24.01
C GLU A 193 -16.75 5.20 23.28
N GLN A 194 -17.11 5.34 21.99
CA GLN A 194 -17.58 4.24 21.14
C GLN A 194 -16.43 3.49 20.45
N SER A 195 -15.21 4.04 20.51
CA SER A 195 -14.00 3.48 19.90
C SER A 195 -12.99 3.00 20.94
N ALA A 196 -13.42 2.67 22.16
CA ALA A 196 -12.50 2.25 23.24
C ALA A 196 -11.65 1.01 22.87
N GLY A 197 -12.21 0.06 22.12
CA GLY A 197 -11.45 -1.09 21.60
C GLY A 197 -10.37 -0.70 20.60
N TYR A 198 -10.65 0.30 19.75
CA TYR A 198 -9.65 0.89 18.86
C TYR A 198 -8.57 1.64 19.64
N GLN A 199 -8.94 2.39 20.68
CA GLN A 199 -7.96 3.09 21.51
C GLN A 199 -6.99 2.11 22.16
N GLN A 200 -7.48 1.01 22.74
CA GLN A 200 -6.62 -0.02 23.29
C GLN A 200 -5.72 -0.65 22.22
N LEU A 201 -6.28 -0.98 21.05
CA LEU A 201 -5.52 -1.52 19.91
C LEU A 201 -4.39 -0.59 19.50
N THR A 202 -4.66 0.71 19.34
CA THR A 202 -3.67 1.69 18.91
C THR A 202 -2.61 1.92 19.98
N ASP A 203 -2.99 2.04 21.25
CA ASP A 203 -2.04 2.24 22.36
C ASP A 203 -1.07 1.04 22.48
N GLU A 204 -1.61 -0.17 22.41
CA GLU A 204 -0.80 -1.40 22.46
C GLU A 204 0.13 -1.49 21.24
N LEU A 205 -0.38 -1.18 20.04
CA LEU A 205 0.40 -1.25 18.81
C LEU A 205 1.51 -0.19 18.78
N GLU A 206 1.23 1.04 19.19
CA GLU A 206 2.22 2.11 19.31
C GLU A 206 3.35 1.70 20.26
N ALA A 207 3.02 1.16 21.43
CA ALA A 207 4.00 0.66 22.39
C ALA A 207 4.87 -0.47 21.81
N MET A 208 4.26 -1.42 21.09
CA MET A 208 4.98 -2.51 20.43
C MET A 208 5.93 -2.00 19.35
N LEU A 209 5.49 -1.05 18.52
CA LEU A 209 6.32 -0.48 17.46
C LEU A 209 7.43 0.41 18.02
N CYS A 210 7.21 1.15 19.11
CA CYS A 210 8.27 1.83 19.86
C CYS A 210 9.34 0.83 20.33
N ALA A 211 8.92 -0.30 20.91
CA ALA A 211 9.85 -1.33 21.37
C ALA A 211 10.66 -1.96 20.22
N ALA A 212 10.03 -2.21 19.07
CA ALA A 212 10.70 -2.79 17.89
C ALA A 212 11.70 -1.82 17.22
N THR A 213 11.46 -0.51 17.33
CA THR A 213 12.22 0.51 16.59
C THR A 213 13.18 1.33 17.46
N GLY A 214 13.00 1.32 18.78
CA GLY A 214 13.77 2.13 19.72
C GLY A 214 13.44 3.63 19.67
N TYR A 215 12.31 4.00 19.07
CA TYR A 215 11.72 5.33 19.13
C TYR A 215 10.90 5.54 20.40
N ASP A 216 10.51 6.79 20.65
CA ASP A 216 9.84 7.20 21.89
C ASP A 216 8.33 7.44 21.69
N ALA A 217 7.90 7.75 20.46
CA ALA A 217 6.50 7.91 20.09
C ALA A 217 6.22 7.38 18.68
N ILE A 218 4.98 6.96 18.42
CA ILE A 218 4.51 6.49 17.10
C ILE A 218 3.28 7.30 16.70
N SER A 219 3.16 7.61 15.40
CA SER A 219 1.91 8.07 14.79
C SER A 219 1.44 7.05 13.76
N LEU A 220 0.25 6.51 13.98
CA LEU A 220 -0.43 5.56 13.08
C LEU A 220 -1.24 6.24 11.96
N GLN A 221 -1.19 7.58 11.86
CA GLN A 221 -1.99 8.33 10.88
C GLN A 221 -1.61 8.05 9.41
N PRO A 222 -0.32 8.00 9.00
CA PRO A 222 0.02 7.87 7.59
C PRO A 222 -0.35 6.49 7.02
N ASN A 223 -1.08 6.48 5.91
CA ASN A 223 -1.69 5.29 5.31
C ASN A 223 -0.87 4.67 4.15
N ALA A 224 0.41 5.01 4.01
CA ALA A 224 1.35 4.41 3.07
C ALA A 224 2.79 4.77 3.49
N GLY A 225 3.79 4.01 3.02
CA GLY A 225 5.20 4.30 3.33
C GLY A 225 5.63 5.71 2.88
N SER A 226 5.25 6.10 1.66
CA SER A 226 5.47 7.47 1.15
C SER A 226 4.79 8.56 1.98
N GLN A 227 3.60 8.29 2.53
CA GLN A 227 2.94 9.22 3.45
C GLN A 227 3.68 9.31 4.79
N GLY A 228 4.32 8.22 5.24
CA GLY A 228 5.20 8.20 6.40
C GLY A 228 6.51 8.96 6.17
N GLU A 229 7.13 8.85 4.99
CA GLU A 229 8.22 9.74 4.57
C GLU A 229 7.80 11.21 4.65
N TYR A 230 6.65 11.54 4.07
CA TYR A 230 6.16 12.91 4.01
C TYR A 230 5.86 13.45 5.42
N ALA A 231 5.18 12.67 6.25
CA ALA A 231 4.91 13.00 7.65
C ALA A 231 6.20 13.21 8.47
N GLY A 232 7.20 12.35 8.29
CA GLY A 232 8.48 12.46 9.00
C GLY A 232 9.27 13.70 8.59
N LEU A 233 9.33 14.03 7.30
CA LEU A 233 9.99 15.24 6.83
C LEU A 233 9.24 16.52 7.25
N LEU A 234 7.91 16.50 7.28
CA LEU A 234 7.13 17.61 7.84
C LEU A 234 7.39 17.80 9.33
N ALA A 235 7.54 16.71 10.11
CA ALA A 235 7.89 16.80 11.52
C ALA A 235 9.31 17.39 11.72
N ILE A 236 10.29 16.97 10.92
CA ILE A 236 11.65 17.56 10.92
C ILE A 236 11.59 19.05 10.58
N ARG A 237 10.84 19.42 9.53
CA ARG A 237 10.70 20.82 9.11
C ARG A 237 10.07 21.68 10.21
N ALA A 238 8.98 21.21 10.82
CA ALA A 238 8.32 21.91 11.91
C ALA A 238 9.22 22.02 13.15
N TYR A 239 10.05 21.00 13.42
CA TYR A 239 11.07 21.06 14.48
C TYR A 239 12.11 22.15 14.23
N HIS A 240 12.65 22.27 13.00
CA HIS A 240 13.56 23.37 12.64
C HIS A 240 12.89 24.74 12.79
N GLN A 241 11.66 24.89 12.29
CA GLN A 241 10.89 26.13 12.42
C GLN A 241 10.67 26.53 13.88
N SER A 242 10.39 25.57 14.76
CA SER A 242 10.19 25.83 16.20
C SER A 242 11.42 26.41 16.90
N ARG A 243 12.61 26.24 16.30
CA ARG A 243 13.90 26.74 16.81
C ARG A 243 14.38 28.00 16.09
N GLY A 244 13.59 28.53 15.15
CA GLY A 244 13.97 29.68 14.32
C GLY A 244 14.88 29.33 13.13
N ASP A 245 15.09 28.04 12.86
CA ASP A 245 15.97 27.55 11.77
C ASP A 245 15.19 27.30 10.47
N GLU A 246 14.26 28.19 10.10
CA GLU A 246 13.37 28.00 8.94
C GLU A 246 14.11 27.90 7.59
N HIS A 247 15.35 28.39 7.55
CA HIS A 247 16.23 28.37 6.40
C HIS A 247 16.90 27.00 6.15
N ARG A 248 16.70 26.03 7.05
CA ARG A 248 17.16 24.64 6.88
C ARG A 248 16.18 23.87 6.01
N ASP A 249 16.50 23.75 4.73
CA ASP A 249 15.69 23.08 3.71
C ASP A 249 16.48 22.08 2.84
N ILE A 250 17.78 21.86 3.08
CA ILE A 250 18.58 20.88 2.34
C ILE A 250 18.34 19.48 2.88
N CYS A 251 17.97 18.54 2.01
CA CYS A 251 17.86 17.12 2.31
C CYS A 251 18.94 16.35 1.55
N LEU A 252 19.87 15.74 2.30
CA LEU A 252 20.87 14.84 1.73
C LEU A 252 20.23 13.48 1.42
N ILE A 253 20.45 12.94 0.23
CA ILE A 253 19.89 11.65 -0.21
C ILE A 253 20.97 10.86 -0.93
N PRO A 254 21.35 9.65 -0.46
CA PRO A 254 22.25 8.78 -1.20
C PRO A 254 21.71 8.41 -2.58
N SER A 255 22.58 8.28 -3.59
CA SER A 255 22.18 7.87 -4.94
C SER A 255 21.52 6.48 -5.02
N SER A 256 21.66 5.65 -3.98
CA SER A 256 21.02 4.35 -3.84
C SER A 256 19.60 4.40 -3.27
N ALA A 257 19.16 5.52 -2.71
CA ALA A 257 17.88 5.62 -2.03
C ALA A 257 16.68 5.29 -2.94
N HIS A 258 15.57 4.85 -2.34
CA HIS A 258 14.33 4.61 -3.07
C HIS A 258 13.81 5.89 -3.75
N GLY A 259 13.18 5.74 -4.92
CA GLY A 259 12.74 6.88 -5.74
C GLY A 259 11.67 7.76 -5.06
N THR A 260 10.99 7.23 -4.03
CA THR A 260 10.06 8.00 -3.19
C THR A 260 10.79 9.05 -2.37
N ASN A 261 11.98 8.76 -1.84
CA ASN A 261 12.73 9.68 -0.97
C ASN A 261 12.93 11.07 -1.59
N PRO A 262 13.52 11.23 -2.81
CA PRO A 262 13.66 12.55 -3.42
C PRO A 262 12.33 13.18 -3.83
N ALA A 263 11.33 12.38 -4.24
CA ALA A 263 10.00 12.90 -4.56
C ALA A 263 9.32 13.49 -3.32
N THR A 264 9.39 12.79 -2.20
CA THR A 264 8.83 13.19 -0.91
C THR A 264 9.55 14.40 -0.33
N ALA A 265 10.89 14.45 -0.41
CA ALA A 265 11.66 15.62 0.00
C ALA A 265 11.23 16.89 -0.75
N ASN A 266 11.09 16.79 -2.08
CA ASN A 266 10.57 17.90 -2.89
C ASN A 266 9.15 18.29 -2.48
N MET A 267 8.26 17.31 -2.24
CA MET A 267 6.88 17.56 -1.81
C MET A 267 6.82 18.25 -0.44
N ALA A 268 7.73 17.92 0.48
CA ALA A 268 7.86 18.57 1.79
C ALA A 268 8.45 20.00 1.72
N GLY A 269 8.87 20.44 0.54
CA GLY A 269 9.49 21.75 0.30
C GLY A 269 10.99 21.78 0.61
N MET A 270 11.67 20.63 0.59
CA MET A 270 13.12 20.53 0.77
C MET A 270 13.84 20.47 -0.58
N ARG A 271 15.05 21.02 -0.63
CA ARG A 271 15.97 20.94 -1.78
C ARG A 271 16.85 19.69 -1.63
N VAL A 272 16.77 18.81 -2.62
CA VAL A 272 17.54 17.55 -2.63
C VAL A 272 18.99 17.81 -3.04
N VAL A 273 19.93 17.29 -2.24
CA VAL A 273 21.35 17.19 -2.60
C VAL A 273 21.77 15.73 -2.53
N VAL A 274 22.21 15.18 -3.66
CA VAL A 274 22.56 13.76 -3.76
C VAL A 274 23.94 13.51 -3.16
N SER A 275 24.10 12.53 -2.28
CA SER A 275 25.41 12.00 -1.85
C SER A 275 25.78 10.75 -2.67
N ALA A 276 27.07 10.59 -2.95
CA ALA A 276 27.58 9.47 -3.74
C ALA A 276 27.54 8.15 -2.98
N CYS A 277 27.68 7.05 -3.72
CA CYS A 277 27.98 5.73 -3.19
C CYS A 277 29.39 5.29 -3.61
N ASP A 278 30.06 4.52 -2.74
CA ASP A 278 31.35 3.90 -3.07
C ASP A 278 31.19 2.77 -4.10
N ALA A 279 32.30 2.24 -4.60
CA ALA A 279 32.29 1.14 -5.59
C ALA A 279 31.66 -0.17 -5.07
N ARG A 280 31.49 -0.30 -3.74
CA ARG A 280 30.83 -1.43 -3.08
C ARG A 280 29.36 -1.14 -2.76
N GLY A 281 28.83 0.00 -3.23
CA GLY A 281 27.43 0.39 -3.05
C GLY A 281 27.09 0.96 -1.68
N ASN A 282 28.06 1.25 -0.81
CA ASN A 282 27.81 1.91 0.48
C ASN A 282 27.71 3.43 0.28
N VAL A 283 27.17 4.17 1.25
CA VAL A 283 27.26 5.64 1.22
C VAL A 283 28.73 6.06 1.27
N ASP A 284 29.13 6.97 0.36
CA ASP A 284 30.46 7.60 0.43
C ASP A 284 30.47 8.60 1.60
N ILE A 285 31.09 8.18 2.71
CA ILE A 285 31.13 8.95 3.96
C ILE A 285 31.89 10.27 3.79
N GLU A 286 32.93 10.32 2.97
CA GLU A 286 33.72 11.54 2.78
C GLU A 286 32.98 12.55 1.90
N ASP A 287 32.31 12.10 0.83
CA ASP A 287 31.41 12.95 0.03
C ASP A 287 30.23 13.45 0.87
N LEU A 288 29.62 12.57 1.69
CA LEU A 288 28.56 12.94 2.62
C LEU A 288 29.03 14.01 3.60
N ARG A 289 30.21 13.82 4.22
CA ARG A 289 30.80 14.79 5.16
C ARG A 289 31.06 16.12 4.47
N ALA A 290 31.64 16.11 3.27
CA ALA A 290 31.89 17.32 2.50
C ALA A 290 30.60 18.10 2.22
N LYS A 291 29.53 17.41 1.79
CA LYS A 291 28.21 18.02 1.53
C LYS A 291 27.52 18.50 2.80
N ALA A 292 27.61 17.75 3.90
CA ALA A 292 27.06 18.17 5.19
C ALA A 292 27.74 19.45 5.69
N VAL A 293 29.06 19.57 5.55
CA VAL A 293 29.81 20.78 5.91
C VAL A 293 29.49 21.93 4.95
N GLN A 294 29.45 21.68 3.65
CA GLN A 294 29.11 22.68 2.63
C GLN A 294 27.73 23.30 2.86
N HIS A 295 26.76 22.48 3.26
CA HIS A 295 25.37 22.88 3.48
C HIS A 295 25.01 23.08 4.95
N ARG A 296 25.98 23.14 5.87
CA ARG A 296 25.78 23.14 7.33
C ARG A 296 24.67 24.08 7.81
N ASP A 297 24.64 25.31 7.32
CA ASP A 297 23.67 26.31 7.77
C ASP A 297 22.25 26.04 7.22
N GLN A 298 22.13 25.29 6.12
CA GLN A 298 20.87 24.97 5.45
C GLN A 298 20.47 23.50 5.59
N LEU A 299 21.28 22.67 6.25
CA LEU A 299 21.08 21.23 6.36
C LEU A 299 19.86 20.95 7.26
N ALA A 300 18.81 20.41 6.65
CA ALA A 300 17.58 20.02 7.33
C ALA A 300 17.61 18.56 7.73
N ALA A 301 17.92 17.68 6.78
CA ALA A 301 17.83 16.24 6.98
C ALA A 301 18.80 15.44 6.11
N ILE A 302 19.00 14.18 6.47
CA ILE A 302 19.38 13.10 5.56
C ILE A 302 18.23 12.10 5.48
N MET A 303 17.99 11.51 4.32
CA MET A 303 17.18 10.30 4.17
C MET A 303 18.07 9.12 3.80
N ILE A 304 18.11 8.08 4.63
CA ILE A 304 18.88 6.86 4.41
C ILE A 304 18.00 5.63 4.59
N THR A 305 18.28 4.55 3.88
CA THR A 305 17.63 3.24 4.08
C THR A 305 18.62 2.32 4.79
N TYR A 306 18.19 1.61 5.83
CA TYR A 306 19.05 0.66 6.55
C TYR A 306 18.33 -0.66 6.84
N PRO A 307 18.91 -1.84 6.51
CA PRO A 307 20.03 -2.01 5.57
C PRO A 307 19.71 -1.34 4.22
N SER A 308 20.75 -0.99 3.46
CA SER A 308 20.58 -0.21 2.24
C SER A 308 19.71 -0.95 1.21
N THR A 309 19.21 -0.22 0.21
CA THR A 309 18.51 -0.80 -0.95
C THR A 309 19.37 -1.76 -1.77
N HIS A 310 20.68 -1.82 -1.51
CA HIS A 310 21.59 -2.82 -2.06
C HIS A 310 21.57 -4.16 -1.30
N GLY A 311 20.76 -4.27 -0.24
CA GLY A 311 20.66 -5.48 0.57
C GLY A 311 21.87 -5.70 1.48
N VAL A 312 22.57 -4.65 1.91
CA VAL A 312 23.78 -4.76 2.74
C VAL A 312 23.69 -3.91 4.01
N PHE A 313 24.27 -4.42 5.10
CA PHE A 313 24.45 -3.67 6.34
C PHE A 313 25.70 -2.80 6.26
N GLU A 314 25.52 -1.49 6.22
CA GLU A 314 26.63 -0.53 6.26
C GLU A 314 27.25 -0.45 7.67
N GLU A 315 28.57 -0.57 7.77
CA GLU A 315 29.30 -0.49 9.04
C GLU A 315 29.33 0.94 9.62
N GLY A 316 29.31 1.95 8.74
CA GLY A 316 29.43 3.37 9.08
C GLY A 316 28.12 4.07 9.48
N ILE A 317 27.02 3.35 9.68
CA ILE A 317 25.69 3.97 9.88
C ILE A 317 25.64 4.99 11.03
N ARG A 318 26.32 4.71 12.14
CA ARG A 318 26.39 5.65 13.28
C ARG A 318 27.22 6.89 12.98
N GLU A 319 28.28 6.74 12.19
CA GLU A 319 29.12 7.84 11.75
C GLU A 319 28.34 8.76 10.80
N ILE A 320 27.57 8.20 9.87
CA ILE A 320 26.67 8.93 8.99
C ILE A 320 25.66 9.77 9.81
N CYS A 321 24.99 9.15 10.79
CA CYS A 321 24.10 9.88 11.70
C CYS A 321 24.82 11.01 12.43
N GLY A 322 26.00 10.73 12.99
CA GLY A 322 26.82 11.71 13.71
C GLY A 322 27.21 12.92 12.86
N ILE A 323 27.65 12.69 11.61
CA ILE A 323 28.00 13.76 10.66
C ILE A 323 26.81 14.71 10.45
N VAL A 324 25.60 14.17 10.29
CA VAL A 324 24.41 14.98 10.05
C VAL A 324 24.00 15.75 11.30
N HIS A 325 24.03 15.11 12.47
CA HIS A 325 23.75 15.75 13.75
C HIS A 325 24.76 16.87 14.08
N ASP A 326 26.05 16.64 13.86
CA ASP A 326 27.12 17.63 14.09
C ASP A 326 26.97 18.88 13.21
N ASN A 327 26.26 18.76 12.08
CA ASN A 327 25.95 19.86 11.17
C ASN A 327 24.50 20.38 11.32
N GLY A 328 23.80 20.00 12.38
CA GLY A 328 22.49 20.54 12.75
C GLY A 328 21.29 19.94 12.02
N GLY A 329 21.49 18.91 11.20
CA GLY A 329 20.43 18.19 10.50
C GLY A 329 19.74 17.14 11.38
N GLN A 330 18.72 16.49 10.81
CA GLN A 330 18.02 15.34 11.39
C GLN A 330 18.16 14.10 10.50
N VAL A 331 18.06 12.91 11.10
CA VAL A 331 18.24 11.64 10.40
C VAL A 331 16.89 10.95 10.22
N TYR A 332 16.44 10.93 8.98
CA TYR A 332 15.32 10.11 8.54
C TYR A 332 15.85 8.75 8.08
N ILE A 333 15.43 7.67 8.74
CA ILE A 333 15.72 6.30 8.32
C ILE A 333 14.47 5.69 7.69
N ASP A 334 14.52 5.42 6.39
CA ASP A 334 13.53 4.62 5.68
C ASP A 334 13.52 3.19 6.24
N GLY A 335 12.40 2.82 6.86
CA GLY A 335 12.20 1.54 7.53
C GLY A 335 11.54 0.47 6.66
N ALA A 336 11.48 0.63 5.34
CA ALA A 336 10.99 -0.42 4.43
C ALA A 336 11.73 -1.76 4.63
N ASN A 337 13.02 -1.70 4.97
CA ASN A 337 13.88 -2.86 5.16
C ASN A 337 13.95 -3.36 6.63
N MET A 338 12.97 -2.98 7.46
CA MET A 338 12.92 -3.39 8.87
C MET A 338 12.83 -4.91 9.07
N ASN A 339 12.44 -5.69 8.05
CA ASN A 339 12.42 -7.16 8.17
C ASN A 339 13.81 -7.75 8.46
N ALA A 340 14.89 -7.06 8.11
CA ALA A 340 16.25 -7.44 8.47
C ALA A 340 16.68 -7.00 9.89
N MET A 341 15.85 -6.23 10.61
CA MET A 341 16.26 -5.54 11.85
C MET A 341 15.46 -5.93 13.10
N VAL A 342 14.16 -6.27 12.98
CA VAL A 342 13.30 -6.49 14.15
C VAL A 342 13.93 -7.52 15.13
N GLY A 343 14.16 -7.09 16.37
CA GLY A 343 14.78 -7.92 17.41
C GLY A 343 16.30 -8.13 17.30
N LEU A 344 16.95 -7.54 16.30
CA LEU A 344 18.40 -7.58 16.08
C LEU A 344 19.06 -6.20 16.31
N CYS A 345 18.48 -5.16 15.73
CA CYS A 345 18.88 -3.76 15.93
C CYS A 345 17.66 -2.85 15.78
N ALA A 346 17.81 -1.56 16.14
CA ALA A 346 16.69 -0.64 16.23
C ALA A 346 17.14 0.76 15.76
N PRO A 347 16.48 1.38 14.75
CA PRO A 347 16.88 2.67 14.16
C PRO A 347 17.06 3.78 15.18
N GLY A 348 16.14 3.89 16.14
CA GLY A 348 16.24 4.87 17.22
C GLY A 348 17.42 4.63 18.19
N LYS A 349 18.12 3.49 18.12
CA LYS A 349 19.30 3.20 18.96
C LYS A 349 20.63 3.46 18.25
N PHE A 350 20.64 3.70 16.95
CA PHE A 350 21.87 3.96 16.19
C PHE A 350 21.89 5.31 15.45
N GLY A 351 20.98 6.21 15.81
CA GLY A 351 21.03 7.62 15.41
C GLY A 351 19.85 8.11 14.57
N GLY A 352 18.85 7.26 14.29
CA GLY A 352 17.61 7.71 13.65
C GLY A 352 16.82 8.63 14.58
N ASP A 353 16.36 9.75 14.02
CA ASP A 353 15.42 10.68 14.68
C ASP A 353 13.98 10.33 14.35
N VAL A 354 13.74 9.85 13.12
CA VAL A 354 12.43 9.42 12.63
C VAL A 354 12.56 8.31 11.59
N SER A 355 11.63 7.37 11.59
CA SER A 355 11.44 6.39 10.52
C SER A 355 9.97 6.21 10.22
N HIS A 356 9.63 5.96 8.96
CA HIS A 356 8.40 5.22 8.67
C HIS A 356 8.64 3.72 8.74
N LEU A 357 7.57 2.95 8.93
CA LEU A 357 7.56 1.49 8.75
C LEU A 357 6.59 1.13 7.64
N ASN A 358 6.85 0.08 6.85
CA ASN A 358 5.83 -0.48 5.97
C ASN A 358 5.14 -1.65 6.68
N LEU A 359 3.97 -1.42 7.27
CA LEU A 359 3.22 -2.51 7.91
C LEU A 359 2.78 -3.58 6.90
N HIS A 360 2.63 -3.19 5.63
CA HIS A 360 2.32 -4.03 4.48
C HIS A 360 3.53 -4.73 3.85
N LYS A 361 4.70 -4.61 4.49
CA LYS A 361 5.91 -5.38 4.17
C LYS A 361 6.31 -6.18 5.40
N THR A 362 6.92 -5.51 6.38
CA THR A 362 7.51 -6.15 7.56
C THR A 362 6.47 -6.77 8.50
N PHE A 363 5.24 -6.23 8.56
CA PHE A 363 4.25 -6.58 9.58
C PHE A 363 2.91 -7.09 9.02
N CYS A 364 3.02 -7.86 7.93
CA CYS A 364 1.99 -8.78 7.41
C CYS A 364 0.69 -8.19 6.85
N ILE A 365 0.50 -6.86 6.80
CA ILE A 365 -0.64 -6.32 6.03
C ILE A 365 -0.50 -6.78 4.56
N PRO A 366 -1.56 -7.32 3.92
CA PRO A 366 -1.44 -7.89 2.59
C PRO A 366 -1.16 -6.82 1.54
N HIS A 367 -0.33 -7.16 0.56
CA HIS A 367 0.02 -6.26 -0.55
C HIS A 367 -1.17 -5.93 -1.45
N GLY A 368 -2.19 -6.79 -1.51
CA GLY A 368 -3.49 -6.53 -2.16
C GLY A 368 -3.45 -6.20 -3.66
N GLY A 369 -2.36 -6.55 -4.35
CA GLY A 369 -2.14 -6.17 -5.75
C GLY A 369 -1.74 -4.71 -5.96
N GLY A 370 -1.23 -4.04 -4.93
CA GLY A 370 -0.78 -2.63 -4.97
C GLY A 370 -1.35 -1.73 -3.88
N GLY A 371 -1.87 -2.30 -2.80
CA GLY A 371 -2.50 -1.62 -1.67
C GLY A 371 -3.64 -2.47 -1.08
N PRO A 372 -4.05 -2.23 0.17
CA PRO A 372 -3.73 -1.06 1.00
C PRO A 372 -2.39 -1.15 1.72
N GLY A 373 -1.91 -0.03 2.24
CA GLY A 373 -0.77 0.04 3.14
C GLY A 373 -1.09 0.83 4.41
N VAL A 374 -0.19 0.75 5.38
CA VAL A 374 -0.08 1.68 6.51
C VAL A 374 1.41 1.97 6.72
N GLY A 375 1.73 3.24 6.95
CA GLY A 375 3.09 3.78 6.99
C GLY A 375 3.40 4.55 8.27
N PRO A 376 3.23 3.96 9.47
CA PRO A 376 3.34 4.72 10.70
C PRO A 376 4.75 5.28 10.86
N ILE A 377 4.86 6.45 11.50
CA ILE A 377 6.16 7.03 11.82
C ILE A 377 6.50 6.81 13.29
N GLY A 378 7.71 6.34 13.56
CA GLY A 378 8.32 6.36 14.88
C GLY A 378 9.28 7.53 14.97
N VAL A 379 9.24 8.27 16.08
CA VAL A 379 10.05 9.48 16.28
C VAL A 379 10.73 9.49 17.65
N LYS A 380 11.84 10.20 17.73
CA LYS A 380 12.45 10.60 19.00
C LYS A 380 11.64 11.67 19.70
N SER A 381 11.83 11.76 21.02
CA SER A 381 11.04 12.62 21.90
C SER A 381 11.00 14.09 21.46
N HIS A 382 12.09 14.61 20.89
CA HIS A 382 12.13 16.00 20.41
C HIS A 382 11.30 16.25 19.15
N LEU A 383 10.96 15.21 18.38
CA LEU A 383 10.09 15.29 17.21
C LEU A 383 8.61 14.96 17.53
N ALA A 384 8.33 14.35 18.68
CA ALA A 384 6.96 13.95 19.08
C ALA A 384 5.94 15.11 19.05
N PRO A 385 6.25 16.35 19.50
CA PRO A 385 5.31 17.48 19.42
C PRO A 385 4.93 17.90 17.99
N PHE A 386 5.68 17.43 16.98
CA PHE A 386 5.55 17.85 15.58
C PHE A 386 4.95 16.78 14.67
N MET A 387 4.60 15.61 15.22
CA MET A 387 3.90 14.54 14.49
C MET A 387 2.57 15.00 13.89
N PRO A 388 2.04 14.33 12.84
CA PRO A 388 0.78 14.70 12.20
C PRO A 388 -0.37 14.87 13.21
N GLY A 389 -1.09 15.99 13.10
CA GLY A 389 -2.31 16.24 13.86
C GLY A 389 -3.57 15.92 13.06
N HIS A 390 -4.74 16.20 13.60
CA HIS A 390 -6.03 16.09 12.91
C HIS A 390 -7.08 16.90 13.69
N ALA A 391 -8.14 17.39 13.04
CA ALA A 391 -9.22 18.15 13.71
C ALA A 391 -9.85 17.40 14.91
N ARG A 392 -9.78 16.05 14.90
CA ARG A 392 -10.26 15.16 15.95
C ARG A 392 -9.18 14.67 16.94
N MET A 393 -7.92 15.07 16.77
CA MET A 393 -6.82 14.77 17.69
C MET A 393 -6.49 15.97 18.58
N GLU A 394 -5.55 15.84 19.52
CA GLU A 394 -5.11 16.95 20.38
C GLU A 394 -4.52 18.09 19.54
N ARG A 395 -3.54 17.79 18.69
CA ARG A 395 -3.06 18.72 17.67
C ARG A 395 -4.07 18.80 16.54
N LYS A 396 -4.69 19.97 16.37
CA LYS A 396 -5.81 20.18 15.41
C LYS A 396 -5.38 20.39 13.95
N GLU A 397 -4.10 20.60 13.71
CA GLU A 397 -3.55 20.98 12.40
C GLU A 397 -2.49 19.98 11.91
N GLY A 398 -2.12 20.06 10.63
CA GLY A 398 -1.06 19.23 10.06
C GLY A 398 -1.46 17.79 9.77
N ALA A 399 -2.73 17.56 9.40
CA ALA A 399 -3.20 16.26 8.96
C ALA A 399 -2.54 15.85 7.64
N VAL A 400 -1.99 14.64 7.62
CA VAL A 400 -1.42 14.00 6.42
C VAL A 400 -2.43 13.04 5.79
N CYS A 401 -3.38 12.52 6.58
CA CYS A 401 -4.47 11.66 6.12
C CYS A 401 -5.84 12.21 6.54
N ALA A 402 -6.89 11.81 5.82
CA ALA A 402 -8.26 12.27 6.05
C ALA A 402 -8.89 11.72 7.35
N ALA A 403 -8.36 10.63 7.90
CA ALA A 403 -8.78 10.04 9.16
C ALA A 403 -7.62 10.07 10.18
N PRO A 404 -7.90 10.21 11.49
CA PRO A 404 -6.87 10.40 12.50
C PRO A 404 -5.88 9.21 12.62
N PHE A 405 -6.32 8.00 12.29
CA PHE A 405 -5.52 6.77 12.32
C PHE A 405 -5.46 6.08 10.94
N GLY A 406 -5.56 6.87 9.86
CA GLY A 406 -5.48 6.36 8.50
C GLY A 406 -6.46 5.21 8.24
N SER A 407 -5.93 4.08 7.76
CA SER A 407 -6.68 2.85 7.51
C SER A 407 -6.79 1.98 8.77
N ALA A 408 -7.54 2.44 9.78
CA ALA A 408 -7.53 1.82 11.11
C ALA A 408 -7.97 0.34 11.13
N SER A 409 -8.90 -0.09 10.26
CA SER A 409 -9.44 -1.46 10.22
C SER A 409 -8.44 -2.55 9.84
N ILE A 410 -7.27 -2.19 9.29
CA ILE A 410 -6.20 -3.15 8.95
C ILE A 410 -5.06 -3.17 9.97
N LEU A 411 -5.08 -2.31 10.99
CA LEU A 411 -4.13 -2.36 12.11
C LEU A 411 -4.19 -3.66 12.94
N PRO A 412 -5.35 -4.34 13.11
CA PRO A 412 -5.40 -5.63 13.79
C PRO A 412 -4.49 -6.69 13.19
N ILE A 413 -4.18 -6.65 11.89
CA ILE A 413 -3.27 -7.60 11.24
C ILE A 413 -1.88 -7.54 11.89
N THR A 414 -1.31 -6.35 11.94
CA THR A 414 0.01 -6.13 12.55
C THR A 414 0.00 -6.43 14.05
N TRP A 415 -1.06 -6.02 14.75
CA TRP A 415 -1.20 -6.33 16.17
C TRP A 415 -1.21 -7.85 16.41
N MET A 416 -2.00 -8.61 15.63
CA MET A 416 -2.07 -10.07 15.71
C MET A 416 -0.70 -10.70 15.44
N TYR A 417 0.00 -10.27 14.39
CA TYR A 417 1.34 -10.76 14.06
C TYR A 417 2.31 -10.58 15.23
N ILE A 418 2.44 -9.35 15.75
CA ILE A 418 3.37 -9.04 16.86
C ILE A 418 2.99 -9.82 18.12
N ARG A 419 1.70 -9.92 18.43
CA ARG A 419 1.19 -10.63 19.62
C ARG A 419 1.41 -12.14 19.56
N MET A 420 1.20 -12.76 18.40
CA MET A 420 1.40 -14.20 18.22
C MET A 420 2.87 -14.58 18.15
N MET A 421 3.70 -13.74 17.51
CA MET A 421 5.13 -13.99 17.37
C MET A 421 5.90 -13.74 18.68
N GLY A 422 5.52 -12.67 19.41
CA GLY A 422 6.30 -12.18 20.54
C GLY A 422 7.72 -11.74 20.13
N GLY A 423 8.51 -11.26 21.09
CA GLY A 423 9.86 -10.75 20.82
C GLY A 423 10.82 -11.82 20.24
N GLU A 424 10.73 -13.05 20.74
CA GLU A 424 11.58 -14.16 20.27
C GLU A 424 11.21 -14.59 18.84
N GLY A 425 9.91 -14.72 18.53
CA GLY A 425 9.44 -15.06 17.19
C GLY A 425 9.79 -13.99 16.17
N LEU A 426 9.60 -12.71 16.51
CA LEU A 426 9.97 -11.60 15.64
C LEU A 426 11.48 -11.56 15.34
N LYS A 427 12.32 -11.75 16.36
CA LYS A 427 13.77 -11.88 16.17
C LYS A 427 14.11 -13.06 15.27
N ARG A 428 13.45 -14.21 15.48
CA ARG A 428 13.68 -15.41 14.67
C ARG A 428 13.27 -15.20 13.22
N ALA A 429 12.18 -14.49 12.96
CA ALA A 429 11.75 -14.10 11.63
C ALA A 429 12.84 -13.32 10.90
N SER A 430 13.39 -12.25 11.49
CA SER A 430 14.49 -11.50 10.89
C SER A 430 15.74 -12.35 10.63
N GLN A 431 16.10 -13.25 11.54
CA GLN A 431 17.22 -14.18 11.34
C GLN A 431 16.99 -15.12 10.15
N LEU A 432 15.77 -15.64 9.99
CA LEU A 432 15.42 -16.54 8.89
C LEU A 432 15.34 -15.80 7.56
N ALA A 433 14.82 -14.57 7.53
CA ALA A 433 14.82 -13.75 6.32
C ALA A 433 16.26 -13.53 5.81
N ILE A 434 17.18 -13.18 6.71
CA ILE A 434 18.62 -13.04 6.39
C ILE A 434 19.23 -14.38 5.94
N LEU A 435 18.92 -15.47 6.64
CA LEU A 435 19.41 -16.81 6.29
C LEU A 435 18.96 -17.22 4.89
N ASN A 436 17.67 -17.04 4.57
CA ASN A 436 17.09 -17.44 3.29
C ASN A 436 17.69 -16.63 2.13
N ALA A 437 17.90 -15.32 2.31
CA ALA A 437 18.54 -14.49 1.29
C ALA A 437 20.01 -14.88 1.05
N ASN A 438 20.76 -15.16 2.12
CA ASN A 438 22.13 -15.65 2.00
C ASN A 438 22.18 -17.06 1.38
N TYR A 439 21.20 -17.93 1.67
CA TYR A 439 21.09 -19.25 1.04
C TYR A 439 20.94 -19.13 -0.49
N ILE A 440 20.00 -18.31 -0.95
CA ILE A 440 19.81 -18.03 -2.38
C ILE A 440 21.09 -17.43 -2.98
N SER A 441 21.66 -16.40 -2.34
CA SER A 441 22.88 -15.74 -2.81
C SER A 441 24.01 -16.76 -3.03
N ARG A 442 24.23 -17.67 -2.06
CA ARG A 442 25.28 -18.69 -2.15
C ARG A 442 24.99 -19.77 -3.18
N ARG A 443 23.72 -20.15 -3.39
CA ARG A 443 23.35 -21.12 -4.43
C ARG A 443 23.51 -20.56 -5.84
N LEU A 444 23.38 -19.24 -6.01
CA LEU A 444 23.39 -18.60 -7.32
C LEU A 444 24.72 -17.92 -7.69
N GLU A 445 25.66 -17.73 -6.76
CA GLU A 445 26.90 -16.95 -6.97
C GLU A 445 27.81 -17.48 -8.09
N GLU A 446 27.82 -18.78 -8.36
CA GLU A 446 28.59 -19.39 -9.46
C GLU A 446 27.92 -19.21 -10.84
N HIS A 447 26.65 -18.82 -10.86
CA HIS A 447 25.84 -18.69 -12.06
C HIS A 447 25.58 -17.23 -12.43
N TYR A 448 25.36 -16.39 -11.42
CA TYR A 448 25.06 -14.97 -11.52
C TYR A 448 25.93 -14.20 -10.51
N PRO A 449 26.70 -13.19 -10.94
CA PRO A 449 27.47 -12.38 -10.00
C PRO A 449 26.56 -11.69 -8.98
N VAL A 450 26.88 -11.83 -7.69
CA VAL A 450 26.22 -11.08 -6.62
C VAL A 450 26.86 -9.69 -6.57
N LEU A 451 26.07 -8.65 -6.83
CA LEU A 451 26.60 -7.31 -7.10
C LEU A 451 27.21 -6.65 -5.85
N TYR A 452 26.53 -6.79 -4.71
CA TYR A 452 26.95 -6.17 -3.45
C TYR A 452 26.90 -7.17 -2.30
N THR A 453 27.91 -7.10 -1.43
CA THR A 453 27.97 -7.87 -0.18
C THR A 453 28.60 -7.02 0.92
N GLY A 454 28.27 -7.32 2.17
CA GLY A 454 28.97 -6.76 3.32
C GLY A 454 30.41 -7.27 3.44
N THR A 455 31.16 -6.77 4.42
CA THR A 455 32.60 -7.07 4.61
C THR A 455 32.94 -8.56 4.73
N ASN A 456 32.02 -9.38 5.25
CA ASN A 456 32.19 -10.83 5.38
C ASN A 456 31.60 -11.64 4.21
N GLY A 457 31.26 -11.00 3.08
CA GLY A 457 30.65 -11.67 1.93
C GLY A 457 29.24 -12.18 2.21
N LEU A 458 28.49 -11.47 3.05
CA LEU A 458 27.10 -11.77 3.41
C LEU A 458 26.19 -10.62 2.97
N VAL A 459 24.94 -10.96 2.66
CA VAL A 459 23.86 -10.00 2.41
C VAL A 459 22.95 -9.89 3.63
N ALA A 460 22.04 -8.92 3.63
CA ALA A 460 20.98 -8.78 4.63
C ALA A 460 19.79 -9.71 4.28
N HIS A 461 18.57 -9.18 4.22
CA HIS A 461 17.35 -9.92 3.85
C HIS A 461 17.11 -10.07 2.33
N GLU A 462 17.96 -9.45 1.50
CA GLU A 462 17.81 -9.46 0.04
C GLU A 462 19.19 -9.41 -0.63
N CYS A 463 19.29 -9.85 -1.89
CA CYS A 463 20.51 -9.78 -2.68
C CYS A 463 20.25 -9.28 -4.11
N ILE A 464 21.28 -8.76 -4.78
CA ILE A 464 21.21 -8.29 -6.16
C ILE A 464 22.08 -9.17 -7.06
N LEU A 465 21.49 -9.72 -8.11
CA LEU A 465 22.18 -10.45 -9.16
C LEU A 465 22.44 -9.54 -10.36
N ASP A 466 23.70 -9.47 -10.79
CA ASP A 466 24.13 -8.64 -11.90
C ASP A 466 24.02 -9.37 -13.24
N LEU A 467 23.01 -9.01 -14.03
CA LEU A 467 22.78 -9.57 -15.37
C LEU A 467 23.44 -8.74 -16.48
N ARG A 468 24.07 -7.59 -16.17
CA ARG A 468 24.65 -6.71 -17.20
C ARG A 468 25.77 -7.39 -17.99
N PRO A 469 26.76 -8.06 -17.36
CA PRO A 469 27.78 -8.79 -18.12
C PRO A 469 27.20 -9.94 -18.97
N ILE A 470 26.12 -10.58 -18.47
CA ILE A 470 25.42 -11.64 -19.19
C ILE A 470 24.70 -11.08 -20.42
N LYS A 471 24.09 -9.90 -20.30
CA LYS A 471 23.49 -9.21 -21.45
C LYS A 471 24.54 -8.86 -22.49
N ASP A 472 25.71 -8.39 -22.08
CA ASP A 472 26.79 -8.05 -23.00
C ASP A 472 27.32 -9.28 -23.75
N SER A 473 27.42 -10.44 -23.10
CA SER A 473 27.91 -11.68 -23.71
C SER A 473 26.87 -12.41 -24.56
N SER A 474 25.60 -12.40 -24.15
CA SER A 474 24.54 -13.24 -24.74
C SER A 474 23.46 -12.49 -25.51
N GLY A 475 23.29 -11.18 -25.26
CA GLY A 475 22.14 -10.41 -25.72
C GLY A 475 20.85 -10.66 -24.93
N ILE A 476 20.87 -11.51 -23.89
CA ILE A 476 19.74 -11.79 -23.01
C ILE A 476 19.65 -10.73 -21.92
N SER A 477 18.50 -10.08 -21.82
CA SER A 477 18.24 -8.99 -20.89
C SER A 477 17.60 -9.48 -19.59
N VAL A 478 17.51 -8.57 -18.61
CA VAL A 478 16.76 -8.80 -17.37
C VAL A 478 15.27 -9.08 -17.64
N ASP A 479 14.67 -8.40 -18.63
CA ASP A 479 13.29 -8.64 -19.04
C ASP A 479 13.09 -10.06 -19.57
N ASP A 480 14.05 -10.57 -20.35
CA ASP A 480 13.99 -11.93 -20.88
C ASP A 480 13.98 -12.98 -19.75
N VAL A 481 14.88 -12.84 -18.76
CA VAL A 481 14.93 -13.71 -17.58
C VAL A 481 13.64 -13.61 -16.76
N ALA A 482 13.16 -12.39 -16.54
CA ALA A 482 11.93 -12.15 -15.78
C ALA A 482 10.69 -12.74 -16.44
N LYS A 483 10.56 -12.63 -17.77
CA LYS A 483 9.46 -13.28 -18.49
C LYS A 483 9.62 -14.79 -18.51
N ARG A 484 10.86 -15.30 -18.64
CA ARG A 484 11.11 -16.74 -18.61
C ARG A 484 10.76 -17.37 -17.28
N LEU A 485 10.97 -16.70 -16.16
CA LEU A 485 10.56 -17.17 -14.83
C LEU A 485 9.06 -17.48 -14.73
N ILE A 486 8.21 -16.81 -15.50
CA ILE A 486 6.76 -17.09 -15.53
C ILE A 486 6.50 -18.52 -16.05
N ASP A 487 7.27 -18.97 -17.03
CA ASP A 487 7.16 -20.34 -17.55
C ASP A 487 7.59 -21.38 -16.51
N PHE A 488 8.48 -21.00 -15.59
CA PHE A 488 8.89 -21.77 -14.41
C PHE A 488 7.91 -21.64 -13.23
N GLY A 489 6.79 -20.93 -13.38
CA GLY A 489 5.79 -20.76 -12.34
C GLY A 489 6.16 -19.75 -11.25
N PHE A 490 7.04 -18.79 -11.56
CA PHE A 490 7.43 -17.72 -10.64
C PHE A 490 7.05 -16.35 -11.16
N HIS A 491 6.64 -15.48 -10.23
CA HIS A 491 6.72 -14.04 -10.48
C HIS A 491 8.19 -13.62 -10.44
N ALA A 492 8.60 -12.69 -11.29
CA ALA A 492 9.96 -12.19 -11.30
C ALA A 492 10.32 -11.45 -9.99
N PRO A 493 11.59 -11.47 -9.57
CA PRO A 493 12.10 -10.55 -8.54
C PRO A 493 11.99 -9.08 -8.98
N THR A 494 12.35 -8.16 -8.09
CA THR A 494 12.37 -6.73 -8.42
C THR A 494 13.38 -6.47 -9.54
N MET A 495 12.94 -5.80 -10.61
CA MET A 495 13.73 -5.62 -11.82
C MET A 495 14.29 -4.22 -11.93
N SER A 496 15.56 -4.10 -12.34
CA SER A 496 16.22 -2.84 -12.72
C SER A 496 16.20 -1.73 -11.67
N PHE A 497 16.01 -2.09 -10.40
CA PHE A 497 16.08 -1.20 -9.25
C PHE A 497 16.74 -1.95 -8.07
N PRO A 498 17.63 -1.30 -7.29
CA PRO A 498 18.14 0.06 -7.45
C PRO A 498 19.14 0.24 -8.59
N VAL A 499 19.63 -0.85 -9.19
CA VAL A 499 20.58 -0.82 -10.31
C VAL A 499 19.89 -1.26 -11.60
N ALA A 500 20.00 -0.46 -12.66
CA ALA A 500 19.42 -0.80 -13.96
C ALA A 500 20.05 -2.09 -14.53
N GLY A 501 19.21 -3.00 -15.04
CA GLY A 501 19.68 -4.25 -15.64
C GLY A 501 20.00 -5.38 -14.64
N THR A 502 19.60 -5.27 -13.38
CA THR A 502 19.80 -6.30 -12.34
C THR A 502 18.47 -6.86 -11.82
N LEU A 503 18.54 -7.97 -11.09
CA LEU A 503 17.41 -8.53 -10.32
C LEU A 503 17.70 -8.44 -8.82
N MET A 504 16.75 -7.95 -8.04
CA MET A 504 16.82 -7.90 -6.58
C MET A 504 15.83 -8.88 -5.95
N ILE A 505 16.36 -9.80 -5.16
CA ILE A 505 15.68 -11.00 -4.66
C ILE A 505 15.54 -10.94 -3.15
N GLU A 506 14.31 -10.98 -2.65
CA GLU A 506 13.98 -11.06 -1.23
C GLU A 506 13.02 -12.24 -0.98
N PRO A 507 13.50 -13.35 -0.39
CA PRO A 507 12.66 -14.55 -0.19
C PRO A 507 11.77 -14.48 1.06
N THR A 508 12.09 -13.61 2.02
CA THR A 508 11.48 -13.57 3.37
C THR A 508 11.71 -14.84 4.19
N GLU A 509 11.25 -14.81 5.44
CA GLU A 509 11.30 -15.92 6.39
C GLU A 509 10.18 -16.96 6.20
N SER A 510 9.15 -16.63 5.42
CA SER A 510 7.93 -17.44 5.31
C SER A 510 8.07 -18.60 4.33
N GLU A 511 9.06 -18.52 3.44
CA GLU A 511 9.25 -19.50 2.37
C GLU A 511 10.07 -20.69 2.85
N SER A 512 9.60 -21.88 2.47
CA SER A 512 10.26 -23.13 2.81
C SER A 512 11.55 -23.29 2.01
N ARG A 513 12.51 -24.09 2.52
CA ARG A 513 13.72 -24.40 1.78
C ARG A 513 13.43 -25.03 0.40
N GLU A 514 12.41 -25.88 0.31
CA GLU A 514 11.99 -26.51 -0.97
C GLU A 514 11.61 -25.44 -2.01
N GLU A 515 10.91 -24.40 -1.58
CA GLU A 515 10.53 -23.28 -2.44
C GLU A 515 11.75 -22.45 -2.88
N LEU A 516 12.68 -22.18 -1.96
CA LEU A 516 13.94 -21.51 -2.27
C LEU A 516 14.77 -22.32 -3.27
N ASP A 517 14.84 -23.64 -3.10
CA ASP A 517 15.52 -24.55 -4.00
C ASP A 517 14.86 -24.55 -5.38
N ARG A 518 13.53 -24.61 -5.47
CA ARG A 518 12.80 -24.53 -6.75
C ARG A 518 13.11 -23.25 -7.51
N PHE A 519 13.16 -22.10 -6.82
CA PHE A 519 13.52 -20.83 -7.43
C PHE A 519 14.99 -20.81 -7.87
N CYS A 520 15.92 -21.30 -7.05
CA CYS A 520 17.34 -21.36 -7.40
C CYS A 520 17.57 -22.27 -8.61
N ASP A 521 16.93 -23.44 -8.64
CA ASP A 521 17.05 -24.39 -9.74
C ASP A 521 16.44 -23.83 -11.04
N ALA A 522 15.33 -23.09 -10.96
CA ALA A 522 14.79 -22.34 -12.09
C ALA A 522 15.78 -21.30 -12.63
N MET A 523 16.39 -20.50 -11.76
CA MET A 523 17.41 -19.52 -12.14
C MET A 523 18.65 -20.19 -12.74
N ILE A 524 19.10 -21.32 -12.19
CA ILE A 524 20.23 -22.09 -12.72
C ILE A 524 19.87 -22.65 -14.10
N LYS A 525 18.65 -23.16 -14.29
CA LYS A 525 18.20 -23.67 -15.60
C LYS A 525 18.13 -22.56 -16.64
N ILE A 526 17.63 -21.38 -16.26
CA ILE A 526 17.68 -20.19 -17.10
C ILE A 526 19.12 -19.82 -17.45
N ARG A 527 20.07 -19.96 -16.51
CA ARG A 527 21.50 -19.71 -16.81
C ARG A 527 22.02 -20.68 -17.86
N GLU A 528 21.61 -21.94 -17.82
CA GLU A 528 21.95 -22.95 -18.85
C GLU A 528 21.36 -22.59 -20.21
N GLU A 529 20.11 -22.13 -20.27
CA GLU A 529 19.50 -21.62 -21.52
C GLU A 529 20.30 -20.43 -22.07
N ILE A 530 20.76 -19.52 -21.20
CA ILE A 530 21.63 -18.41 -21.60
C ILE A 530 22.98 -18.93 -22.13
N ARG A 531 23.61 -19.92 -21.47
CA ARG A 531 24.86 -20.54 -21.98
C ARG A 531 24.66 -21.18 -23.35
N ALA A 532 23.48 -21.78 -23.59
CA ALA A 532 23.14 -22.36 -24.88
C ALA A 532 22.98 -21.31 -25.98
N VAL A 533 22.54 -20.09 -25.65
CA VAL A 533 22.57 -18.95 -26.58
C VAL A 533 24.01 -18.47 -26.79
N GLU A 534 24.81 -18.31 -25.72
CA GLU A 534 26.22 -17.87 -25.79
C GLU A 534 27.08 -18.78 -26.67
N ASN A 535 26.84 -20.09 -26.64
CA ASN A 535 27.61 -21.09 -27.39
C ASN A 535 26.98 -21.46 -28.75
N GLY A 536 25.83 -20.87 -29.11
CA GLY A 536 25.15 -21.10 -30.39
C GLY A 536 24.35 -22.40 -30.50
N THR A 537 24.08 -23.09 -29.39
CA THR A 537 23.17 -24.25 -29.35
C THR A 537 21.71 -23.85 -29.51
N LEU A 538 21.32 -22.71 -28.92
CA LEU A 538 20.02 -22.07 -29.17
C LEU A 538 20.22 -20.86 -30.08
N ASP A 539 19.22 -20.61 -30.93
CA ASP A 539 19.20 -19.40 -31.76
C ASP A 539 19.22 -18.14 -30.89
N LYS A 540 19.87 -17.08 -31.38
CA LYS A 540 20.06 -15.84 -30.62
C LYS A 540 18.76 -15.04 -30.43
N ASP A 541 17.90 -15.07 -31.45
CA ASP A 541 16.70 -14.24 -31.53
C ASP A 541 15.41 -15.08 -31.38
N ASP A 542 15.45 -16.37 -31.70
CA ASP A 542 14.32 -17.31 -31.55
C ASP A 542 14.61 -18.44 -30.54
N ASN A 543 14.47 -18.12 -29.26
CA ASN A 543 14.72 -19.04 -28.14
C ASN A 543 13.70 -18.84 -27.01
N PRO A 544 13.64 -19.77 -26.02
CA PRO A 544 12.67 -19.70 -24.95
C PRO A 544 12.74 -18.40 -24.13
N LEU A 545 13.91 -17.77 -23.99
CA LEU A 545 14.09 -16.55 -23.21
C LEU A 545 13.49 -15.33 -23.91
N LYS A 546 13.67 -15.22 -25.25
CA LYS A 546 13.14 -14.11 -26.06
C LYS A 546 11.63 -14.20 -26.26
N ASN A 547 11.11 -15.41 -26.39
CA ASN A 547 9.69 -15.65 -26.68
C ASN A 547 8.82 -15.81 -25.42
N ALA A 548 9.43 -15.96 -24.24
CA ALA A 548 8.68 -16.02 -22.99
C ALA A 548 7.86 -14.73 -22.73
N PRO A 549 6.69 -14.84 -22.07
CA PRO A 549 6.10 -16.07 -21.53
C PRO A 549 5.24 -16.82 -22.57
N HIS A 550 5.16 -18.15 -22.46
CA HIS A 550 4.50 -19.01 -23.45
C HIS A 550 3.04 -19.32 -23.06
N THR A 551 2.09 -18.91 -23.89
CA THR A 551 0.65 -19.02 -23.58
C THR A 551 0.03 -20.34 -24.04
N ALA A 552 -1.07 -20.75 -23.41
CA ALA A 552 -1.82 -21.94 -23.86
C ALA A 552 -2.28 -21.84 -25.33
N ALA A 553 -2.62 -20.63 -25.79
CA ALA A 553 -3.04 -20.39 -27.18
C ALA A 553 -1.90 -20.63 -28.18
N GLU A 554 -0.69 -20.21 -27.84
CA GLU A 554 0.52 -20.41 -28.64
C GLU A 554 0.85 -21.90 -28.80
N ILE A 555 0.73 -22.68 -27.73
CA ILE A 555 1.02 -24.12 -27.73
C ILE A 555 0.11 -24.91 -28.67
N VAL A 556 -1.19 -24.56 -28.70
CA VAL A 556 -2.18 -25.20 -29.57
C VAL A 556 -1.98 -24.82 -31.05
N GLY A 557 -1.32 -23.69 -31.32
CA GLY A 557 -1.02 -23.21 -32.66
C GLY A 557 0.07 -24.00 -33.40
N GLN A 558 0.42 -23.52 -34.60
CA GLN A 558 1.60 -24.00 -35.32
C GLN A 558 2.87 -23.64 -34.53
N TRP A 559 3.81 -24.57 -34.43
CA TRP A 559 5.05 -24.39 -33.68
C TRP A 559 6.22 -24.31 -34.64
N SER A 560 6.70 -23.08 -34.88
CA SER A 560 7.81 -22.77 -35.78
C SER A 560 9.15 -22.54 -35.09
N HIS A 561 9.19 -22.67 -33.76
CA HIS A 561 10.38 -22.43 -32.96
C HIS A 561 11.39 -23.59 -33.05
N PRO A 562 12.71 -23.31 -32.94
CA PRO A 562 13.77 -24.32 -32.98
C PRO A 562 13.91 -25.11 -31.66
N TYR A 563 13.13 -24.79 -30.63
CA TYR A 563 13.06 -25.50 -29.36
C TYR A 563 11.71 -26.22 -29.20
N SER A 564 11.61 -27.19 -28.28
CA SER A 564 10.39 -27.98 -28.12
C SER A 564 9.31 -27.22 -27.32
N ARG A 565 8.04 -27.55 -27.57
CA ARG A 565 6.92 -27.09 -26.72
C ARG A 565 7.13 -27.46 -25.25
N GLU A 566 7.70 -28.64 -25.01
CA GLU A 566 7.96 -29.15 -23.67
C GLU A 566 9.00 -28.29 -22.95
N GLN A 567 10.09 -27.91 -23.62
CA GLN A 567 11.04 -26.94 -23.08
C GLN A 567 10.37 -25.58 -22.81
N ALA A 568 9.43 -25.16 -23.64
CA ALA A 568 8.72 -23.90 -23.47
C ALA A 568 7.88 -23.88 -22.18
N VAL A 569 7.07 -24.92 -21.92
CA VAL A 569 6.06 -24.88 -20.85
C VAL A 569 6.33 -25.80 -19.65
N TYR A 570 7.18 -26.80 -19.78
CA TYR A 570 7.62 -27.69 -18.70
C TYR A 570 9.15 -27.76 -18.65
N PRO A 571 9.85 -26.63 -18.41
CA PRO A 571 11.31 -26.63 -18.35
C PRO A 571 11.87 -27.43 -17.16
N VAL A 572 11.01 -27.79 -16.19
CA VAL A 572 11.27 -28.75 -15.11
C VAL A 572 10.03 -29.63 -14.89
N ASP A 573 10.25 -30.91 -14.56
CA ASP A 573 9.19 -31.94 -14.46
C ASP A 573 8.14 -31.61 -13.38
N SER A 574 8.53 -30.93 -12.30
CA SER A 574 7.64 -30.57 -11.20
C SER A 574 6.46 -29.68 -11.61
N LEU A 575 6.53 -29.03 -12.77
CA LEU A 575 5.47 -28.14 -13.27
C LEU A 575 4.33 -28.89 -13.96
N ILE A 576 4.50 -30.18 -14.27
CA ILE A 576 3.46 -30.98 -14.94
C ILE A 576 2.19 -31.07 -14.07
N GLU A 577 2.36 -31.20 -12.75
CA GLU A 577 1.23 -31.32 -11.82
C GLU A 577 0.59 -29.97 -11.47
N ASN A 578 1.38 -28.88 -11.44
CA ASN A 578 0.92 -27.57 -11.00
C ASN A 578 1.38 -26.44 -11.94
N LYS A 579 0.85 -26.43 -13.15
CA LYS A 579 1.17 -25.42 -14.16
C LYS A 579 0.34 -24.14 -14.00
N TYR A 580 1.02 -23.02 -13.84
CA TYR A 580 0.44 -21.71 -14.13
C TYR A 580 0.54 -21.39 -15.62
N TRP A 581 -0.56 -20.95 -16.22
CA TRP A 581 -0.62 -20.55 -17.62
C TRP A 581 -0.66 -19.03 -17.73
N PRO A 582 0.36 -18.38 -18.33
CA PRO A 582 0.32 -16.94 -18.55
C PRO A 582 -0.86 -16.60 -19.47
N PRO A 583 -1.73 -15.64 -19.08
CA PRO A 583 -2.95 -15.34 -19.82
C PRO A 583 -2.70 -14.61 -21.15
N VAL A 584 -1.51 -14.01 -21.31
CA VAL A 584 -1.07 -13.26 -22.48
C VAL A 584 0.43 -13.48 -22.70
N GLY A 585 0.90 -13.26 -23.93
CA GLY A 585 2.32 -13.26 -24.26
C GLY A 585 3.02 -12.00 -23.75
N ARG A 586 4.22 -11.73 -24.24
CA ARG A 586 5.00 -10.55 -23.82
C ARG A 586 4.27 -9.26 -24.19
N VAL A 587 4.13 -8.36 -23.21
CA VAL A 587 3.49 -7.06 -23.37
C VAL A 587 4.41 -6.10 -24.12
N ASP A 588 3.86 -5.34 -25.08
CA ASP A 588 4.54 -4.22 -25.74
C ASP A 588 4.31 -2.93 -24.96
N ASN A 589 5.28 -2.59 -24.11
CA ASN A 589 5.21 -1.39 -23.26
C ASN A 589 5.19 -0.10 -24.09
N VAL A 590 5.99 -0.02 -25.16
CA VAL A 590 6.14 1.20 -25.97
C VAL A 590 4.88 1.48 -26.77
N PHE A 591 4.23 0.43 -27.30
CA PHE A 591 2.94 0.58 -27.97
C PHE A 591 1.88 1.14 -27.02
N GLY A 592 1.81 0.64 -25.78
CA GLY A 592 0.86 1.11 -24.77
C GLY A 592 1.01 2.60 -24.45
N ASP A 593 2.24 3.06 -24.22
CA ASP A 593 2.51 4.48 -23.93
C ASP A 593 2.22 5.40 -25.12
N ARG A 594 2.46 4.92 -26.36
CA ARG A 594 2.16 5.68 -27.58
C ARG A 594 0.67 5.71 -27.92
N ASN A 595 -0.08 4.70 -27.48
CA ASN A 595 -1.51 4.52 -27.79
C ASN A 595 -2.31 4.41 -26.48
N LEU A 596 -2.28 5.48 -25.69
CA LEU A 596 -2.82 5.49 -24.34
C LEU A 596 -4.35 5.26 -24.32
N VAL A 597 -4.78 4.10 -23.83
CA VAL A 597 -6.19 3.75 -23.62
C VAL A 597 -6.41 3.29 -22.17
N CYS A 598 -6.96 4.19 -21.34
CA CYS A 598 -7.09 3.98 -19.89
C CYS A 598 -8.52 3.64 -19.42
N ALA A 599 -9.43 3.31 -20.32
CA ALA A 599 -10.80 2.90 -20.02
C ALA A 599 -11.12 1.61 -20.78
N CYS A 600 -12.07 0.79 -20.29
CA CYS A 600 -12.49 -0.43 -20.99
C CYS A 600 -13.08 -0.05 -22.36
N PRO A 601 -12.33 -0.22 -23.46
CA PRO A 601 -12.80 0.17 -24.77
C PRO A 601 -13.72 -0.95 -25.29
N SER A 602 -14.73 -0.60 -26.09
CA SER A 602 -15.61 -1.63 -26.65
C SER A 602 -14.84 -2.45 -27.70
N ILE A 603 -15.26 -3.68 -27.98
CA ILE A 603 -14.59 -4.51 -29.00
C ILE A 603 -14.59 -3.79 -30.36
N GLU A 604 -15.66 -3.04 -30.67
CA GLU A 604 -15.78 -2.27 -31.91
C GLU A 604 -14.71 -1.17 -32.01
N SER A 605 -14.32 -0.54 -30.89
CA SER A 605 -13.28 0.49 -30.91
C SER A 605 -11.86 -0.02 -31.24
N TYR A 606 -11.64 -1.34 -31.21
CA TYR A 606 -10.42 -1.98 -31.72
C TYR A 606 -10.48 -2.33 -33.21
N GLN A 607 -11.68 -2.36 -33.82
CA GLN A 607 -11.85 -2.77 -35.22
C GLN A 607 -11.63 -1.62 -36.22
N GLU A 608 -11.64 -0.37 -35.76
CA GLU A 608 -11.44 0.84 -36.58
C GLU A 608 -10.06 1.49 -36.41
N ALA A 609 -9.14 0.88 -35.64
CA ALA A 609 -7.79 1.38 -35.35
C ALA A 609 -6.73 0.79 -36.29
#